data_AF-A0A9D1JMJ8-F1
#
_entry.id   AF-A0A9D1JMJ8-F1
#
_cell.length_a   1.000
_cell.length_b   1.000
_cell.length_c   1.000
_cell.angle_alpha   90.00
_cell.angle_beta   90.00
_cell.angle_gamma   90.00
#
_symmetry.space_group_name_H-M   'P 1'
#
loop_
_entity.id
_entity.type
_entity.pdbx_description
1 polymer ?
#
loop_
_entity_poly.entity_id
_entity_poly.type
_entity_poly.pdbx_seq_one_letter_code
_entity_poly.pdbx_strand_id
1 'polypeptide(L)' 'MKNKVCCVCGKVELSKDEIGLTKKLISKNSCNFYCISCLAEYLDVTEEELRDKIEEFKEEGCTLFK' A
#
# COMPACT_ATOMS: atom_id res chain seq x y z
N MET A 1 -12.57 13.52 5.94
CA MET A 1 -11.75 12.58 5.13
C MET A 1 -12.11 11.18 5.57
N LYS A 2 -12.36 10.23 4.66
CA LYS A 2 -12.67 8.84 5.06
C LYS A 2 -11.36 8.18 5.47
N ASN A 3 -11.20 7.88 6.76
CA ASN A 3 -10.07 7.09 7.27
C ASN A 3 -10.05 5.76 6.50
N LYS A 4 -8.95 5.48 5.79
CA LYS A 4 -8.76 4.19 5.13
C LYS A 4 -8.26 3.19 6.17
N VAL A 5 -8.88 2.02 6.17
CA VAL A 5 -8.66 0.98 7.16
C VAL A 5 -8.13 -0.25 6.45
N CYS A 6 -7.19 -0.96 7.07
CA CYS A 6 -6.73 -2.24 6.59
C CYS A 6 -7.86 -3.27 6.69
N CYS A 7 -8.19 -3.95 5.59
CA CYS A 7 -9.24 -4.96 5.57
C CYS A 7 -8.87 -6.27 6.27
N VAL A 8 -7.61 -6.44 6.69
CA VAL A 8 -7.10 -7.65 7.36
C VAL A 8 -7.02 -7.43 8.87
N CYS A 9 -6.18 -6.51 9.32
CA CYS A 9 -5.92 -6.28 10.75
C CYS A 9 -6.77 -5.16 11.37
N GLY A 10 -7.55 -4.43 10.57
CA GLY A 10 -8.34 -3.31 11.06
C GLY A 10 -7.54 -2.05 11.41
N LYS A 11 -6.23 -1.99 11.07
CA LYS A 11 -5.40 -0.79 11.25
C LYS A 11 -6.09 0.41 10.59
N VAL A 12 -6.41 1.42 11.39
CA VAL A 12 -6.99 2.68 10.93
C VAL A 12 -5.89 3.64 10.46
N GLU A 13 -6.28 4.66 9.70
CA GLU A 13 -5.38 5.73 9.25
C GLU A 13 -4.20 5.24 8.40
N LEU A 14 -4.50 4.41 7.38
CA LEU A 14 -3.49 4.01 6.41
C LEU A 14 -2.87 5.23 5.71
N SER A 15 -1.55 5.18 5.56
CA SER A 15 -0.76 6.17 4.85
C SER A 15 -1.11 6.22 3.36
N LYS A 16 -0.79 7.33 2.71
CA LYS A 16 -0.91 7.44 1.25
C LYS A 16 -0.12 6.34 0.54
N ASP A 17 1.04 5.98 1.06
CA ASP A 17 1.90 4.93 0.50
C ASP A 17 1.23 3.55 0.62
N GLU A 18 0.67 3.19 1.77
CA GLU A 18 -0.08 1.92 1.93
C GLU A 18 -1.28 1.84 0.96
N ILE A 19 -2.00 2.95 0.80
CA ILE A 19 -3.13 3.07 -0.13
C ILE A 19 -2.67 2.97 -1.59
N GLY A 20 -1.60 3.70 -1.93
CA GLY A 20 -1.00 3.76 -3.26
C GLY A 20 -0.44 2.39 -3.67
N LEU A 21 0.22 1.71 -2.74
CA LEU A 21 0.79 0.39 -2.92
C LEU A 21 -0.28 -0.66 -3.16
N THR A 22 -1.37 -0.65 -2.39
CA THR A 22 -2.51 -1.54 -2.65
C THR A 22 -3.09 -1.27 -4.05
N LYS A 23 -3.23 0.00 -4.45
CA LYS A 23 -3.75 0.33 -5.79
C LYS A 23 -2.80 -0.08 -6.92
N LYS A 24 -1.50 0.00 -6.69
CA LYS A 24 -0.46 -0.26 -7.68
C LYS A 24 -0.22 -1.78 -7.85
N LEU A 25 -0.16 -2.53 -6.76
CA LEU A 25 0.18 -3.96 -6.76
C LEU A 25 -1.04 -4.89 -6.85
N ILE A 26 -2.18 -4.51 -6.24
CA ILE A 26 -3.39 -5.36 -6.22
C ILE A 26 -4.36 -4.95 -7.32
N SER A 27 -4.90 -3.74 -7.23
CA SER A 27 -5.82 -3.22 -8.24
C SER A 27 -6.05 -1.73 -8.08
N LYS A 28 -5.97 -0.98 -9.18
CA LYS A 28 -6.16 0.48 -9.20
C LYS A 28 -7.54 0.92 -8.70
N ASN A 29 -8.54 0.04 -8.84
CA ASN A 29 -9.92 0.25 -8.42
C ASN A 29 -10.26 -0.43 -7.08
N SER A 30 -9.26 -0.91 -6.33
CA SER A 30 -9.53 -1.55 -5.04
C SER A 30 -10.18 -0.59 -4.05
N CYS A 31 -11.28 -1.03 -3.45
CA CYS A 31 -11.93 -0.38 -2.31
C CYS A 31 -11.38 -0.88 -0.97
N ASN A 32 -10.68 -2.02 -0.98
CA ASN A 32 -10.04 -2.63 0.17
C ASN A 32 -8.55 -2.28 0.17
N PHE A 33 -8.05 -1.84 1.31
CA PHE A 33 -6.66 -1.41 1.48
C PHE A 33 -5.95 -2.31 2.49
N TYR A 34 -4.65 -2.46 2.33
CA TYR A 34 -3.80 -3.20 3.24
C TYR A 34 -2.81 -2.25 3.90
N CYS A 35 -2.52 -2.48 5.18
CA CYS A 35 -1.29 -1.91 5.75
C CYS A 35 -0.08 -2.62 5.16
N ILE A 36 1.10 -2.03 5.32
CA ILE A 36 2.32 -2.58 4.71
C ILE A 36 2.62 -4.00 5.20
N SER A 37 2.46 -4.28 6.50
CA SER A 37 2.69 -5.60 7.09
C SER A 37 1.73 -6.66 6.54
N CYS A 38 0.42 -6.39 6.52
CA CYS A 38 -0.55 -7.34 5.99
C CYS A 38 -0.42 -7.53 4.47
N LEU A 39 0.03 -6.50 3.75
CA LEU A 39 0.30 -6.63 2.31
C LEU A 39 1.56 -7.47 2.06
N ALA A 40 2.58 -7.31 2.89
CA ALA A 40 3.80 -8.12 2.85
C ALA A 40 3.48 -9.60 3.09
N GLU A 41 2.68 -9.91 4.13
CA GLU A 41 2.19 -11.27 4.37
C GLU A 41 1.34 -11.81 3.22
N TYR A 42 0.46 -10.98 2.63
CA TYR A 42 -0.40 -11.40 1.50
C TYR A 42 0.41 -11.72 0.23
N LEU A 43 1.50 -11.00 0.00
CA LEU A 43 2.36 -11.16 -1.17
C LEU A 43 3.55 -12.11 -0.93
N ASP A 44 3.69 -12.64 0.29
CA ASP A 44 4.83 -13.46 0.74
C ASP A 44 6.18 -12.77 0.54
N VAL A 45 6.24 -11.48 0.86
CA VAL A 45 7.45 -10.63 0.81
C VAL A 45 7.69 -9.95 2.15
N THR A 46 8.83 -9.30 2.31
CA THR A 46 9.13 -8.50 3.48
C THR A 46 8.56 -7.08 3.39
N GLU A 47 8.38 -6.41 4.54
CA GLU A 47 8.00 -5.00 4.55
C GLU A 47 9.05 -4.10 3.87
N GLU A 48 10.32 -4.48 3.93
CA GLU A 48 11.44 -3.75 3.33
C GLU A 48 11.34 -3.77 1.80
N GLU A 49 11.11 -4.93 1.19
CA GLU A 49 10.89 -5.04 -0.26
C GLU A 49 9.72 -4.17 -0.75
N LEU A 50 8.65 -4.05 0.05
CA LEU A 50 7.54 -3.16 -0.27
C LEU A 50 7.93 -1.68 -0.16
N ARG A 51 8.79 -1.31 0.79
CA ARG A 51 9.30 0.07 0.92
C ARG A 51 10.23 0.42 -0.24
N ASP A 52 11.11 -0.49 -0.62
CA ASP A 52 11.98 -0.31 -1.78
C ASP A 52 11.17 -0.14 -3.07
N LYS A 53 10.11 -0.94 -3.24
CA LYS A 53 9.14 -0.78 -4.34
C LYS A 53 8.47 0.60 -4.32
N ILE A 54 8.10 1.12 -3.15
CA ILE A 54 7.49 2.45 -3.04
C ILE A 54 8.46 3.53 -3.53
N GLU A 55 9.72 3.46 -3.10
CA GLU A 55 10.74 4.43 -3.52
C GLU A 55 11.04 4.32 -5.02
N GLU A 56 11.16 3.10 -5.56
CA GLU A 56 11.27 2.85 -7.02
C GLU A 56 10.12 3.53 -7.78
N PHE A 57 8.87 3.36 -7.32
CA PHE A 57 7.72 4.00 -7.96
C PHE A 57 7.72 5.53 -7.84
N LYS A 58 8.27 6.09 -6.75
CA LYS A 58 8.43 7.54 -6.58
C LYS A 58 9.47 8.08 -7.57
N GLU A 59 10.59 7.38 -7.73
CA GLU A 59 11.65 7.73 -8.69
C GLU A 59 11.17 7.64 -10.15
N GLU A 60 10.34 6.65 -10.47
CA GLU A 60 9.65 6.55 -11.78
C GLU A 60 8.58 7.64 -12.00
N GLY A 61 8.34 8.50 -11.00
CA GLY A 61 7.40 9.62 -11.09
C GLY A 61 5.93 9.21 -10.93
N CYS A 62 5.64 8.05 -10.33
CA CYS A 62 4.29 7.56 -10.12
C CYS A 62 3.46 8.52 -9.26
N THR A 63 2.36 9.03 -9.82
CA THR A 63 1.50 10.02 -9.14
C THR A 63 0.72 9.46 -7.95
N LEU A 64 0.71 8.14 -7.76
CA LEU A 64 0.07 7.49 -6.62
C LEU A 64 0.85 7.71 -5.31
N PHE A 65 2.14 8.01 -5.40
CA PHE A 65 3.05 8.15 -4.26
C PHE A 65 3.58 9.60 -4.09
N LYS A 66 2.82 10.59 -4.59
CA LYS A 66 3.11 12.03 -4.45
C LYS A 66 2.39 12.71 -3.28
#